data_AF-A0A974X9S5-F1
#
_entry.id   AF-A0A974X9S5-F1
#
_cell.length_a   1.000
_cell.length_b   1.000
_cell.length_c   1.000
_cell.angle_alpha   90.00
_cell.angle_beta   90.00
_cell.angle_gamma   90.00
#
_symmetry.space_group_name_H-M   'P 1'
#
loop_
_entity.id
_entity.type
_entity.pdbx_description
1 polymer ?
#
loop_
_entity_poly.entity_id
_entity_poly.type
_entity_poly.pdbx_seq_one_letter_code
_entity_poly.pdbx_strand_id
1 'polypeptide(L)'
;MTKLVSWFDGEVYNKEIELSFHDCDFKKRIKIATVMALASDTAGKDYTARGITHAKMLEIKQVMLLARYHIHFNKIPKVDEILTIKTWEKGIKDGFVLRDYEFIDSSNEISITTSSTWFIINHETRKIVRPKAFHGKVIGNSDKDIGCEPCHRLQIDEEKLLSLGKHIVNFSELDGNGHLNNANYGNIIFDVMMDNFPNKEFKDFYINYIKEAKAGEVISIFSYEDNNKIYIVGKIETETCFMCLLA
;
A
#
# COMPACT_ATOMS: atom_id res chain seq x y z
N MET A 1 1.19 4.15 30.83
CA MET A 1 1.02 4.45 29.41
C MET A 1 2.39 4.43 28.77
N THR A 2 2.63 3.50 27.85
CA THR A 2 3.86 3.47 27.05
C THR A 2 3.89 4.72 26.19
N LYS A 3 4.97 5.49 26.25
CA LYS A 3 5.11 6.71 25.44
C LYS A 3 5.61 6.31 24.06
N LEU A 4 4.69 6.15 23.11
CA LEU A 4 5.03 5.88 21.71
C LEU A 4 5.81 7.06 21.12
N VAL A 5 6.90 6.78 20.40
CA VAL A 5 7.77 7.79 19.81
C VAL A 5 7.90 7.67 18.29
N SER A 6 8.33 8.77 17.67
CA SER A 6 8.84 8.76 16.30
C SER A 6 10.21 9.42 16.29
N TRP A 7 11.13 8.88 15.51
CA TRP A 7 12.49 9.40 15.41
C TRP A 7 13.06 9.17 14.02
N PHE A 8 14.11 9.93 13.72
CA PHE A 8 14.83 9.86 12.47
C PHE A 8 16.31 9.63 12.78
N ASP A 9 16.87 8.53 12.29
CA ASP A 9 18.27 8.14 12.55
C ASP A 9 19.25 8.60 11.47
N GLY A 10 18.78 9.44 10.53
CA GLY A 10 19.57 10.02 9.43
C GLY A 10 19.28 9.40 8.07
N GLU A 11 18.90 8.12 8.03
CA GLU A 11 18.49 7.43 6.80
C GLU A 11 17.04 6.95 6.89
N VAL A 12 16.67 6.36 8.03
CA VAL A 12 15.41 5.68 8.26
C VAL A 12 14.51 6.51 9.18
N TYR A 13 13.26 6.67 8.78
CA TYR A 13 12.22 7.20 9.64
C TYR A 13 11.54 6.07 10.39
N ASN A 14 11.37 6.24 11.69
CA ASN A 14 10.84 5.24 12.60
C ASN A 14 9.61 5.79 13.33
N LYS A 15 8.60 4.94 13.54
CA LYS A 15 7.38 5.26 14.27
C LYS A 15 6.88 4.06 15.06
N GLU A 16 6.68 4.23 16.35
CA GLU A 16 5.97 3.25 17.17
C GLU A 16 4.46 3.47 17.10
N ILE A 17 3.72 2.37 17.09
CA ILE A 17 2.27 2.32 17.21
C ILE A 17 1.85 1.19 18.14
N GLU A 18 0.68 1.31 18.74
CA GLU A 18 -0.01 0.23 19.42
C GLU A 18 -1.25 -0.13 18.60
N LEU A 19 -1.39 -1.41 18.24
CA LEU A 19 -2.53 -1.88 17.46
C LEU A 19 -3.78 -1.89 18.32
N SER A 20 -4.77 -1.11 17.92
CA SER A 20 -6.07 -1.03 18.58
C SER A 20 -7.06 -2.00 17.96
N PHE A 21 -8.20 -2.22 18.63
CA PHE A 21 -9.23 -3.13 18.15
C PHE A 21 -9.74 -2.81 16.72
N HIS A 22 -9.77 -1.53 16.33
CA HIS A 22 -10.23 -1.10 15.00
C HIS A 22 -9.21 -1.40 13.88
N ASP A 23 -7.92 -1.54 14.23
CA ASP A 23 -6.83 -1.85 13.31
C ASP A 23 -6.86 -3.32 12.86
N CYS A 24 -7.60 -4.16 13.58
CA CYS A 24 -7.62 -5.61 13.41
C CYS A 24 -8.94 -6.15 12.85
N ASP A 25 -8.85 -7.27 12.13
CA ASP A 25 -9.96 -8.05 11.59
C ASP A 25 -10.74 -8.79 12.71
N PHE A 26 -11.79 -9.51 12.32
CA PHE A 26 -12.61 -10.30 13.24
C PHE A 26 -11.86 -11.44 13.95
N LYS A 27 -10.64 -11.79 13.49
CA LYS A 27 -9.73 -12.76 14.12
C LYS A 27 -8.68 -12.07 14.99
N LYS A 28 -8.82 -10.77 15.26
CA LYS A 28 -7.88 -9.93 16.03
C LYS A 28 -6.49 -9.79 15.38
N ARG A 29 -6.40 -9.97 14.06
CA ARG A 29 -5.17 -9.83 13.28
C ARG A 29 -5.16 -8.48 12.59
N ILE A 30 -4.02 -7.82 12.47
CA ILE A 30 -3.94 -6.55 11.72
C ILE A 30 -4.54 -6.70 10.32
N LYS A 31 -5.39 -5.74 9.91
CA LYS A 31 -5.96 -5.75 8.55
C LYS A 31 -4.88 -5.39 7.54
N ILE A 32 -4.97 -5.95 6.34
CA ILE A 32 -4.12 -5.54 5.22
C ILE A 32 -4.26 -4.03 4.92
N ALA A 33 -5.47 -3.50 4.99
CA ALA A 33 -5.74 -2.07 4.85
C ALA A 33 -5.00 -1.24 5.92
N THR A 34 -4.95 -1.71 7.17
CA THR A 34 -4.20 -1.05 8.24
C THR A 34 -2.70 -1.01 7.91
N VAL A 35 -2.11 -2.13 7.45
CA VAL A 35 -0.70 -2.18 7.03
C VAL A 35 -0.42 -1.14 5.94
N MET A 36 -1.28 -1.08 4.92
CA MET A 36 -1.16 -0.16 3.79
C MET A 36 -1.28 1.31 4.23
N ALA A 37 -2.25 1.62 5.08
CA ALA A 37 -2.46 2.95 5.63
C ALA A 37 -1.25 3.40 6.47
N LEU A 38 -0.79 2.53 7.38
CA LEU A 38 0.37 2.79 8.23
C LEU A 38 1.64 2.99 7.42
N ALA A 39 1.88 2.20 6.37
CA ALA A 39 3.02 2.37 5.47
C ALA A 39 2.96 3.73 4.75
N SER A 40 1.83 4.06 4.11
CA SER A 40 1.64 5.34 3.40
C SER A 40 1.78 6.55 4.33
N ASP A 41 1.15 6.52 5.50
CA ASP A 41 1.23 7.60 6.49
C ASP A 41 2.64 7.80 7.03
N THR A 42 3.36 6.69 7.28
CA THR A 42 4.73 6.75 7.78
C THR A 42 5.67 7.30 6.71
N ALA A 43 5.46 6.96 5.44
CA ALA A 43 6.18 7.58 4.32
C ALA A 43 5.92 9.10 4.23
N GLY A 44 4.66 9.52 4.36
CA GLY A 44 4.31 10.94 4.37
C GLY A 44 4.94 11.71 5.54
N LYS A 45 5.02 11.08 6.72
CA LYS A 45 5.69 11.65 7.89
C LYS A 45 7.20 11.75 7.72
N ASP A 46 7.85 10.78 7.07
CA ASP A 46 9.28 10.86 6.71
C ASP A 46 9.55 12.07 5.81
N TYR A 47 8.78 12.26 4.73
CA TYR A 47 8.93 13.45 3.88
C TYR A 47 8.67 14.75 4.65
N THR A 48 7.65 14.78 5.50
CA THR A 48 7.33 15.95 6.34
C THR A 48 8.49 16.28 7.29
N ALA A 49 9.09 15.27 7.94
CA ALA A 49 10.25 15.44 8.82
C ALA A 49 11.48 15.99 8.09
N ARG A 50 11.56 15.78 6.77
CA ARG A 50 12.61 16.34 5.88
C ARG A 50 12.22 17.66 5.22
N GLY A 51 11.15 18.31 5.69
CA GLY A 51 10.67 19.60 5.17
C GLY A 51 9.86 19.52 3.87
N ILE A 52 9.55 18.31 3.39
CA ILE A 52 8.76 18.08 2.17
C ILE A 52 7.33 17.76 2.58
N THR A 53 6.63 18.79 3.03
CA THR A 53 5.22 18.67 3.42
C THR A 53 4.34 18.51 2.18
N HIS A 54 3.08 18.09 2.38
CA HIS A 54 2.09 18.09 1.30
C HIS A 54 1.93 19.49 0.65
N ALA A 55 1.92 20.55 1.47
CA ALA A 55 1.87 21.93 0.97
C ALA A 55 3.10 22.26 0.11
N LYS A 56 4.30 21.82 0.50
CA LYS A 56 5.51 22.02 -0.30
C LYS A 56 5.43 21.27 -1.63
N MET A 57 4.91 20.04 -1.63
CA MET A 57 4.68 19.26 -2.85
C MET A 57 3.72 19.95 -3.83
N LEU A 58 2.63 20.54 -3.32
CA LEU A 58 1.72 21.36 -4.13
C LEU A 58 2.41 22.61 -4.68
N GLU A 59 3.21 23.31 -3.87
CA GLU A 59 3.96 24.52 -4.28
C GLU A 59 4.92 24.23 -5.45
N ILE A 60 5.67 23.12 -5.38
CA ILE A 60 6.58 22.69 -6.46
C ILE A 60 5.84 21.97 -7.60
N LYS A 61 4.52 21.91 -7.52
CA LYS A 61 3.59 21.29 -8.46
C LYS A 61 3.77 19.79 -8.64
N GLN A 62 4.49 19.09 -7.76
CA GLN A 62 4.83 17.68 -7.88
C GLN A 62 4.27 16.88 -6.71
N VAL A 63 3.42 15.90 -6.98
CA VAL A 63 2.87 14.98 -5.97
C VAL A 63 3.25 13.54 -6.29
N MET A 64 3.30 12.69 -5.27
CA MET A 64 3.56 11.26 -5.43
C MET A 64 2.25 10.48 -5.39
N LEU A 65 2.09 9.56 -6.35
CA LEU A 65 0.96 8.64 -6.42
C LEU A 65 1.47 7.21 -6.31
N LEU A 66 0.79 6.41 -5.49
CA LEU A 66 1.12 5.01 -5.29
C LEU A 66 0.68 4.20 -6.52
N ALA A 67 1.62 3.46 -7.10
CA ALA A 67 1.33 2.53 -8.19
C ALA A 67 1.17 1.09 -7.72
N ARG A 68 2.00 0.65 -6.76
CA ARG A 68 2.02 -0.77 -6.37
C ARG A 68 2.46 -0.99 -4.92
N TYR A 69 1.99 -2.09 -4.35
CA TYR A 69 2.49 -2.67 -3.11
C TYR A 69 2.80 -4.15 -3.29
N HIS A 70 3.87 -4.59 -2.63
CA HIS A 70 4.09 -5.97 -2.22
C HIS A 70 4.24 -5.96 -0.70
N ILE A 71 3.42 -6.75 0.01
CA ILE A 71 3.43 -6.91 1.46
C ILE A 71 3.65 -8.38 1.75
N HIS A 72 4.70 -8.69 2.52
CA HIS A 72 5.02 -10.03 2.96
C HIS A 72 4.83 -10.16 4.48
N PHE A 73 4.07 -11.18 4.90
CA PHE A 73 3.82 -11.49 6.31
C PHE A 73 4.70 -12.65 6.79
N ASN A 74 5.73 -12.35 7.58
CA ASN A 74 6.49 -13.36 8.33
C ASN A 74 5.67 -13.87 9.53
N LYS A 75 4.99 -12.93 10.20
CA LYS A 75 4.09 -13.13 11.34
C LYS A 75 3.00 -12.09 11.23
N ILE A 76 1.76 -12.44 11.58
CA ILE A 76 0.63 -11.51 11.53
C ILE A 76 0.45 -10.86 12.90
N PRO A 77 0.71 -9.55 13.05
CA PRO A 77 0.49 -8.82 14.29
C PRO A 77 -0.96 -8.88 14.77
N LYS A 78 -1.15 -8.76 16.08
CA LYS A 78 -2.45 -8.83 16.74
C LYS A 78 -2.77 -7.57 17.53
N VAL A 79 -4.05 -7.44 17.90
CA VAL A 79 -4.52 -6.38 18.79
C VAL A 79 -3.67 -6.30 20.07
N ASP A 80 -3.47 -5.09 20.57
CA ASP A 80 -2.67 -4.73 21.75
C ASP A 80 -1.15 -4.94 21.60
N GLU A 81 -0.67 -5.39 20.42
CA GLU A 81 0.77 -5.45 20.14
C GLU A 81 1.32 -4.06 19.76
N ILE A 82 2.56 -3.80 20.20
CA ILE A 82 3.32 -2.61 19.79
C ILE A 82 4.19 -2.96 18.59
N LEU A 83 4.11 -2.15 17.54
CA LEU A 83 4.95 -2.26 16.36
C LEU A 83 5.83 -1.03 16.18
N THR A 84 7.09 -1.25 15.84
CA THR A 84 7.97 -0.22 15.26
C THR A 84 7.94 -0.31 13.76
N ILE A 85 7.45 0.74 13.10
CA ILE A 85 7.41 0.87 11.65
C ILE A 85 8.64 1.65 11.21
N LYS A 86 9.43 1.07 10.31
CA LYS A 86 10.59 1.69 9.69
C LYS A 86 10.33 1.95 8.22
N THR A 87 10.82 3.06 7.68
CA THR A 87 10.75 3.33 6.24
C THR A 87 11.93 4.16 5.73
N TRP A 88 12.31 3.90 4.47
CA TRP A 88 13.34 4.63 3.74
C TRP A 88 13.12 4.49 2.23
N GLU A 89 13.65 5.45 1.46
CA GLU A 89 13.66 5.33 0.00
C GLU A 89 14.66 4.22 -0.41
N LYS A 90 14.18 3.19 -1.11
CA LYS A 90 15.02 2.13 -1.66
C LYS A 90 15.85 2.63 -2.83
N GLY A 91 15.26 3.49 -3.66
CA GLY A 91 15.92 4.02 -4.84
C GLY A 91 14.97 4.37 -5.97
N ILE A 92 15.54 4.55 -7.17
CA ILE A 92 14.79 4.78 -8.39
C ILE A 92 14.97 3.57 -9.31
N LYS A 93 13.85 3.02 -9.80
CA LYS A 93 13.86 1.93 -10.79
C LYS A 93 12.79 2.20 -11.85
N ASP A 94 13.16 2.12 -13.13
CA ASP A 94 12.26 2.29 -14.29
C ASP A 94 11.39 3.55 -14.25
N GLY A 95 11.92 4.65 -13.70
CA GLY A 95 11.19 5.92 -13.57
C GLY A 95 10.24 6.02 -12.38
N PHE A 96 10.23 5.02 -11.50
CA PHE A 96 9.48 5.02 -10.24
C PHE A 96 10.41 5.28 -9.05
N VAL A 97 9.85 5.85 -7.98
CA VAL A 97 10.46 5.90 -6.66
C VAL A 97 10.04 4.65 -5.90
N LEU A 98 11.01 3.89 -5.42
CA LEU A 98 10.79 2.71 -4.59
C LEU A 98 11.00 3.08 -3.12
N ARG A 99 10.14 2.57 -2.26
CA ARG A 99 10.23 2.74 -0.79
C ARG A 99 9.90 1.44 -0.10
N ASP A 100 10.74 1.10 0.86
CA ASP A 100 10.66 -0.12 1.64
C ASP A 100 10.21 0.18 3.09
N TYR A 101 9.65 -0.83 3.74
CA TYR A 101 9.17 -0.78 5.11
C TYR A 101 9.44 -2.09 5.85
N GLU A 102 9.70 -1.98 7.14
CA GLU A 102 9.71 -3.09 8.10
C GLU A 102 8.77 -2.75 9.26
N PHE A 103 7.94 -3.72 9.65
CA PHE A 103 7.14 -3.67 10.86
C PHE A 103 7.73 -4.67 11.84
N ILE A 104 8.29 -4.16 12.93
CA ILE A 104 9.05 -4.94 13.92
C ILE A 104 8.23 -5.02 15.19
N ASP A 105 8.08 -6.22 15.75
CA ASP A 105 7.36 -6.42 17.01
C ASP A 105 8.20 -6.07 18.25
N SER A 106 7.57 -6.15 19.43
CA SER A 106 8.24 -5.88 20.71
C SER A 106 9.37 -6.85 21.06
N SER A 107 9.45 -8.00 20.38
CA SER A 107 10.54 -8.97 20.50
C SER A 107 11.70 -8.67 19.53
N ASN A 108 11.62 -7.55 18.81
CA ASN A 108 12.57 -7.13 17.78
C ASN A 108 12.62 -8.10 16.57
N GLU A 109 11.52 -8.82 16.31
CA GLU A 109 11.38 -9.67 15.12
C GLU A 109 10.60 -8.95 14.02
N ILE A 110 11.01 -9.14 12.76
CA ILE A 110 10.33 -8.55 11.61
C ILE A 110 9.03 -9.32 11.36
N SER A 111 7.89 -8.69 11.63
CA SER A 111 6.57 -9.27 11.39
C SER A 111 6.13 -9.10 9.95
N ILE A 112 6.33 -7.91 9.38
CA ILE A 112 5.90 -7.57 8.01
C ILE A 112 7.02 -6.83 7.30
N THR A 113 7.27 -7.20 6.05
CA THR A 113 8.10 -6.42 5.12
C THR A 113 7.23 -5.93 3.97
N THR A 114 7.52 -4.74 3.46
CA THR A 114 6.71 -4.13 2.40
C THR A 114 7.61 -3.38 1.45
N SER A 115 7.36 -3.52 0.16
CA SER A 115 7.96 -2.68 -0.87
C SER A 115 6.85 -1.99 -1.66
N SER A 116 7.02 -0.68 -1.88
CA SER A 116 6.05 0.18 -2.56
C SER A 116 6.68 0.92 -3.71
N THR A 117 5.88 1.12 -4.76
CA THR A 117 6.30 1.78 -6.00
C THR A 117 5.44 3.00 -6.22
N TRP A 118 6.08 4.16 -6.43
CA TRP A 118 5.43 5.46 -6.58
C TRP A 118 5.87 6.14 -7.86
N PHE A 119 4.95 6.86 -8.49
CA PHE A 119 5.28 7.77 -9.59
C PHE A 119 5.05 9.21 -9.14
N ILE A 120 5.87 10.11 -9.66
CA ILE A 120 5.72 11.55 -9.42
C ILE A 120 4.93 12.10 -10.59
N ILE A 121 3.90 12.89 -10.31
CA ILE A 121 3.17 13.63 -11.33
C ILE A 121 3.23 15.12 -11.06
N ASN A 122 3.12 15.90 -12.12
CA ASN A 122 2.69 17.28 -11.99
C ASN A 122 1.18 17.30 -11.79
N HIS A 123 0.70 17.79 -10.63
CA HIS A 123 -0.73 17.65 -10.28
C HIS A 123 -1.66 18.53 -11.13
N GLU A 124 -1.17 19.64 -11.68
CA GLU A 124 -1.95 20.53 -12.57
C GLU A 124 -2.11 19.91 -13.97
N THR A 125 -1.02 19.39 -14.54
CA THR A 125 -1.00 18.86 -15.92
C THR A 125 -1.29 17.37 -16.00
N ARG A 126 -1.29 16.67 -14.86
CA ARG A 126 -1.38 15.20 -14.73
C ARG A 126 -0.28 14.43 -15.49
N LYS A 127 0.82 15.08 -15.87
CA LYS A 127 1.95 14.45 -16.57
C LYS A 127 2.95 13.83 -15.58
N ILE A 128 3.50 12.67 -15.95
CA ILE A 128 4.55 12.01 -15.18
C ILE A 128 5.82 12.87 -15.17
N VAL A 129 6.40 13.00 -13.98
CA VAL A 129 7.68 13.66 -13.72
C VAL A 129 8.72 12.58 -13.44
N ARG A 130 9.86 12.63 -14.14
CA ARG A 130 10.96 11.69 -13.86
C ARG A 130 11.49 11.93 -12.45
N PRO A 131 11.80 10.89 -11.65
CA PRO A 131 12.29 11.07 -10.27
C PRO A 131 13.52 11.97 -10.14
N LYS A 132 14.42 11.98 -11.14
CA LYS A 132 15.58 12.89 -11.18
C LYS A 132 15.21 14.38 -11.32
N ALA A 133 13.99 14.69 -11.73
CA ALA A 133 13.44 16.04 -11.83
C ALA A 133 12.53 16.38 -10.63
N PHE A 134 12.54 15.57 -9.57
CA PHE A 134 11.85 15.90 -8.33
C PHE A 134 12.53 17.08 -7.64
N HIS A 135 11.79 18.16 -7.39
CA HIS A 135 12.31 19.39 -6.81
C HIS A 135 12.29 19.42 -5.28
N GLY A 136 11.69 18.41 -4.63
CA GLY A 136 11.61 18.35 -3.16
C GLY A 136 12.94 17.97 -2.50
N LYS A 137 13.61 16.94 -3.03
CA LYS A 137 14.96 16.50 -2.65
C LYS A 137 15.53 15.56 -3.70
N VAL A 138 16.81 15.24 -3.59
CA VAL A 138 17.38 14.05 -4.23
C VAL A 138 16.77 12.81 -3.58
N ILE A 139 16.18 11.91 -4.38
CA ILE A 139 15.66 10.62 -3.90
C ILE A 139 16.83 9.78 -3.38
N GLY A 140 16.69 9.26 -2.17
CA GLY A 140 17.66 8.38 -1.52
C GLY A 140 17.76 7.03 -2.22
N ASN A 141 18.82 6.30 -1.90
CA ASN A 141 19.09 4.96 -2.41
C ASN A 141 19.62 4.12 -1.27
N SER A 142 19.13 2.89 -1.14
CA SER A 142 19.55 1.95 -0.10
C SER A 142 19.66 0.56 -0.69
N ASP A 143 20.81 -0.08 -0.46
CA ASP A 143 21.08 -1.45 -0.92
C ASP A 143 20.58 -2.51 0.07
N LYS A 144 19.84 -2.08 1.11
CA LYS A 144 19.27 -2.98 2.10
C LYS A 144 18.27 -3.93 1.43
N ASP A 145 18.53 -5.23 1.59
CA ASP A 145 17.61 -6.29 1.24
C ASP A 145 16.71 -6.62 2.44
N ILE A 146 15.40 -6.56 2.22
CA ILE A 146 14.36 -6.87 3.22
C ILE A 146 13.64 -8.18 2.92
N GLY A 147 14.11 -8.97 1.95
CA GLY A 147 13.47 -10.22 1.53
C GLY A 147 12.09 -10.01 0.90
N CYS A 148 11.76 -8.78 0.50
CA CYS A 148 10.49 -8.38 -0.11
C CYS A 148 10.79 -7.57 -1.35
N GLU A 149 10.75 -8.22 -2.51
CA GLU A 149 11.04 -7.59 -3.79
C GLU A 149 9.95 -6.58 -4.18
N PRO A 150 10.29 -5.48 -4.89
CA PRO A 150 9.29 -4.55 -5.39
C PRO A 150 8.24 -5.25 -6.27
N CYS A 151 6.97 -4.91 -6.05
CA CYS A 151 5.87 -5.46 -6.83
C CYS A 151 6.06 -5.19 -8.34
N HIS A 152 6.04 -6.26 -9.13
CA HIS A 152 6.09 -6.19 -10.59
C HIS A 152 4.69 -5.88 -11.15
N ARG A 153 4.64 -5.60 -12.47
CA ARG A 153 3.35 -5.48 -13.16
C ARG A 153 2.70 -6.86 -13.21
N LEU A 154 1.55 -7.01 -12.58
CA LEU A 154 0.81 -8.27 -12.59
C LEU A 154 0.32 -8.58 -14.00
N GLN A 155 0.39 -9.86 -14.37
CA GLN A 155 -0.17 -10.39 -15.61
C GLN A 155 -1.42 -11.17 -15.26
N ILE A 156 -2.52 -10.85 -15.92
CA ILE A 156 -3.85 -11.43 -15.67
C ILE A 156 -4.23 -12.26 -16.88
N ASP A 157 -4.70 -13.48 -16.61
CA ASP A 157 -5.34 -14.33 -17.61
C ASP A 157 -6.83 -13.97 -17.67
N GLU A 158 -7.18 -13.09 -18.63
CA GLU A 158 -8.55 -12.59 -18.80
C GLU A 158 -9.57 -13.70 -19.11
N GLU A 159 -9.13 -14.81 -19.72
CA GLU A 159 -10.02 -15.92 -20.08
C GLU A 159 -10.44 -16.75 -18.86
N LYS A 160 -9.67 -16.70 -17.77
CA LYS A 160 -9.96 -17.42 -16.52
C LYS A 160 -10.87 -16.64 -15.57
N LEU A 161 -11.11 -15.35 -15.80
CA LEU A 161 -11.80 -14.49 -14.84
C LEU A 161 -13.27 -14.88 -14.64
N LEU A 162 -13.61 -15.17 -13.38
CA LEU A 162 -14.98 -15.42 -12.91
C LEU A 162 -15.47 -14.20 -12.13
N SER A 163 -16.71 -13.76 -12.39
CA SER A 163 -17.31 -12.65 -11.65
C SER A 163 -17.67 -13.06 -10.23
N LEU A 164 -17.21 -12.29 -9.23
CA LEU A 164 -17.48 -12.54 -7.81
C LEU A 164 -18.45 -11.55 -7.19
N GLY A 165 -18.68 -10.39 -7.81
CA GLY A 165 -19.59 -9.39 -7.28
C GLY A 165 -19.21 -7.97 -7.65
N LYS A 166 -19.69 -7.02 -6.85
CA LYS A 166 -19.51 -5.59 -7.07
C LYS A 166 -19.32 -4.87 -5.75
N HIS A 167 -18.46 -3.86 -5.76
CA HIS A 167 -18.32 -2.89 -4.67
C HIS A 167 -18.76 -1.51 -5.15
N ILE A 168 -19.60 -0.83 -4.38
CA ILE A 168 -19.98 0.56 -4.65
C ILE A 168 -19.10 1.45 -3.78
N VAL A 169 -18.33 2.35 -4.38
CA VAL A 169 -17.45 3.25 -3.64
C VAL A 169 -18.29 4.27 -2.87
N ASN A 170 -18.15 4.26 -1.54
CA ASN A 170 -18.86 5.16 -0.64
C ASN A 170 -18.01 6.37 -0.24
N PHE A 171 -18.67 7.45 0.15
CA PHE A 171 -18.00 8.69 0.59
C PHE A 171 -17.05 8.48 1.77
N SER A 172 -17.36 7.55 2.68
CA SER A 172 -16.51 7.21 3.84
C SER A 172 -15.19 6.54 3.46
N GLU A 173 -15.07 6.07 2.22
CA GLU A 173 -13.89 5.37 1.73
C GLU A 173 -12.92 6.30 0.98
N LEU A 174 -13.34 7.55 0.73
CA LEU A 174 -12.52 8.52 0.03
C LEU A 174 -11.43 9.10 0.93
N ASP A 175 -10.27 9.37 0.33
CA ASP A 175 -9.19 10.14 0.95
C ASP A 175 -9.41 11.66 0.79
N GLY A 176 -8.47 12.45 1.32
CA GLY A 176 -8.50 13.91 1.19
C GLY A 176 -8.39 14.45 -0.25
N ASN A 177 -8.08 13.58 -1.23
CA ASN A 177 -8.05 13.93 -2.65
C ASN A 177 -9.39 13.63 -3.35
N GLY A 178 -10.36 13.03 -2.65
CA GLY A 178 -11.67 12.71 -3.19
C GLY A 178 -11.70 11.41 -4.01
N HIS A 179 -10.68 10.55 -3.87
CA HIS A 179 -10.63 9.23 -4.50
C HIS A 179 -10.67 8.13 -3.44
N LEU A 180 -11.09 6.92 -3.83
CA LEU A 180 -11.02 5.75 -2.96
C LEU A 180 -9.59 5.63 -2.41
N ASN A 181 -9.46 5.70 -1.08
CA ASN A 181 -8.17 5.61 -0.43
C ASN A 181 -7.50 4.28 -0.80
N ASN A 182 -6.21 4.32 -1.14
CA ASN A 182 -5.45 3.16 -1.57
C ASN A 182 -5.50 1.98 -0.58
N ALA A 183 -5.56 2.25 0.72
CA ALA A 183 -5.68 1.23 1.76
C ALA A 183 -7.06 0.52 1.74
N ASN A 184 -8.13 1.22 1.36
CA ASN A 184 -9.48 0.66 1.34
C ASN A 184 -9.67 -0.41 0.25
N TYR A 185 -8.84 -0.41 -0.81
CA TYR A 185 -8.77 -1.57 -1.72
C TYR A 185 -8.41 -2.86 -0.98
N GLY A 186 -7.57 -2.78 0.07
CA GLY A 186 -7.26 -3.90 0.94
C GLY A 186 -8.48 -4.45 1.67
N ASN A 187 -9.42 -3.59 2.10
CA ASN A 187 -10.68 -4.03 2.71
C ASN A 187 -11.57 -4.74 1.68
N ILE A 188 -11.74 -4.14 0.50
CA ILE A 188 -12.54 -4.72 -0.61
C ILE A 188 -12.00 -6.12 -0.97
N ILE A 189 -10.67 -6.26 -1.10
CA ILE A 189 -10.03 -7.54 -1.40
C ILE A 189 -10.21 -8.53 -0.24
N PHE A 190 -10.11 -8.08 1.00
CA PHE A 190 -10.31 -8.93 2.17
C PHE A 190 -11.74 -9.48 2.26
N ASP A 191 -12.75 -8.66 1.99
CA ASP A 191 -14.15 -9.10 1.97
C ASP A 191 -14.37 -10.17 0.89
N VAL A 192 -13.87 -9.92 -0.33
CA VAL A 192 -13.89 -10.88 -1.44
C VAL A 192 -13.21 -12.20 -1.05
N MET A 193 -12.07 -12.12 -0.36
CA MET A 193 -11.36 -13.29 0.15
C MET A 193 -12.15 -14.08 1.17
N MET A 194 -12.82 -13.41 2.12
CA MET A 194 -13.59 -14.11 3.15
C MET A 194 -14.86 -14.74 2.58
N ASP A 195 -15.50 -14.11 1.60
CA ASP A 195 -16.73 -14.62 1.00
C ASP A 195 -16.48 -15.81 0.05
N ASN A 196 -15.35 -15.81 -0.66
CA ASN A 196 -15.11 -16.77 -1.74
C ASN A 196 -13.97 -17.76 -1.45
N PHE A 197 -13.05 -17.39 -0.56
CA PHE A 197 -11.84 -18.17 -0.23
C PHE A 197 -11.56 -18.24 1.28
N PRO A 198 -12.56 -18.53 2.15
CA PRO A 198 -12.47 -18.34 3.61
C PRO A 198 -11.37 -19.16 4.31
N ASN A 199 -10.93 -20.26 3.69
CA ASN A 199 -9.91 -21.16 4.21
C ASN A 199 -8.52 -20.98 3.56
N LYS A 200 -8.40 -20.06 2.60
CA LYS A 200 -7.12 -19.80 1.94
C LYS A 200 -6.32 -18.82 2.79
N GLU A 201 -5.06 -19.16 2.98
CA GLU A 201 -4.07 -18.30 3.62
C GLU A 201 -3.05 -17.86 2.56
N PHE A 202 -2.50 -16.66 2.74
CA PHE A 202 -1.45 -16.11 1.89
C PHE A 202 -0.39 -15.49 2.80
N LYS A 203 0.85 -15.47 2.30
CA LYS A 203 1.95 -14.73 2.93
C LYS A 203 2.26 -13.46 2.18
N ASP A 204 2.02 -13.46 0.87
CA ASP A 204 2.35 -12.36 -0.01
C ASP A 204 1.08 -11.72 -0.59
N PHE A 205 0.96 -10.42 -0.40
CA PHE A 205 -0.09 -9.59 -0.97
C PHE A 205 0.53 -8.62 -1.97
N TYR A 206 0.10 -8.70 -3.22
CA TYR A 206 0.50 -7.79 -4.29
C TYR A 206 -0.71 -7.01 -4.76
N ILE A 207 -0.55 -5.71 -5.00
CA ILE A 207 -1.59 -4.90 -5.65
C ILE A 207 -0.95 -3.92 -6.64
N ASN A 208 -1.60 -3.75 -7.78
CA ASN A 208 -1.30 -2.75 -8.80
C ASN A 208 -2.53 -1.83 -8.90
N TYR A 209 -2.33 -0.53 -8.66
CA TYR A 209 -3.32 0.51 -8.90
C TYR A 209 -3.19 1.00 -10.34
N ILE A 210 -4.30 0.97 -11.08
CA ILE A 210 -4.32 1.31 -12.52
C ILE A 210 -5.14 2.57 -12.76
N LYS A 211 -6.32 2.68 -12.13
CA LYS A 211 -7.21 3.83 -12.27
C LYS A 211 -7.82 4.20 -10.91
N GLU A 212 -7.85 5.49 -10.61
CA GLU A 212 -8.50 6.05 -9.41
C GLU A 212 -10.02 5.83 -9.49
N ALA A 213 -10.65 5.47 -8.36
CA ALA A 213 -12.09 5.30 -8.22
C ALA A 213 -12.70 6.43 -7.39
N LYS A 214 -13.95 6.83 -7.66
CA LYS A 214 -14.67 7.94 -7.02
C LYS A 214 -16.00 7.45 -6.42
N ALA A 215 -16.54 8.23 -5.47
CA ALA A 215 -17.82 7.89 -4.86
C ALA A 215 -18.94 7.73 -5.90
N GLY A 216 -19.75 6.69 -5.71
CA GLY A 216 -20.83 6.30 -6.62
C GLY A 216 -20.39 5.41 -7.79
N GLU A 217 -19.08 5.31 -8.09
CA GLU A 217 -18.60 4.34 -9.08
C GLU A 217 -18.73 2.91 -8.54
N VAL A 218 -18.94 1.98 -9.46
CA VAL A 218 -19.12 0.55 -9.15
C VAL A 218 -17.91 -0.22 -9.68
N ILE A 219 -17.18 -0.85 -8.77
CA ILE A 219 -16.07 -1.74 -9.10
C ILE A 219 -16.62 -3.16 -9.21
N SER A 220 -16.69 -3.68 -10.43
CA SER A 220 -17.00 -5.10 -10.68
C SER A 220 -15.78 -5.95 -10.38
N ILE A 221 -15.96 -6.97 -9.54
CA ILE A 221 -14.87 -7.81 -9.05
C ILE A 221 -14.89 -9.15 -9.76
N PHE A 222 -13.70 -9.57 -10.19
CA PHE A 222 -13.43 -10.84 -10.84
C PHE A 222 -12.27 -11.54 -10.15
N SER A 223 -12.22 -12.87 -10.23
CA SER A 223 -11.07 -13.64 -9.76
C SER A 223 -10.83 -14.90 -10.56
N TYR A 224 -9.64 -15.48 -10.38
CA TYR A 224 -9.38 -16.88 -10.66
C TYR A 224 -8.29 -17.39 -9.71
N GLU A 225 -8.24 -18.71 -9.55
CA GLU A 225 -7.16 -19.39 -8.84
C GLU A 225 -6.24 -20.07 -9.87
N ASP A 226 -4.92 -19.95 -9.69
CA ASP A 226 -3.92 -20.65 -10.49
C ASP A 226 -2.72 -21.01 -9.61
N ASN A 227 -2.35 -22.29 -9.56
CA ASN A 227 -1.22 -22.78 -8.77
C ASN A 227 -1.26 -22.35 -7.28
N ASN A 228 -2.43 -22.48 -6.64
CA ASN A 228 -2.71 -22.06 -5.26
C ASN A 228 -2.56 -20.56 -5.00
N LYS A 229 -2.46 -19.74 -6.05
CA LYS A 229 -2.48 -18.28 -5.99
C LYS A 229 -3.84 -17.77 -6.42
N ILE A 230 -4.28 -16.68 -5.78
CA ILE A 230 -5.57 -16.07 -6.08
C ILE A 230 -5.30 -14.73 -6.74
N TYR A 231 -5.87 -14.54 -7.93
CA TYR A 231 -5.83 -13.29 -8.66
C TYR A 231 -7.18 -12.62 -8.54
N ILE A 232 -7.20 -11.34 -8.17
CA ILE A 232 -8.42 -10.54 -8.04
C ILE A 232 -8.27 -9.29 -8.88
N VAL A 233 -9.28 -8.99 -9.70
CA VAL A 233 -9.27 -7.85 -10.61
C VAL A 233 -10.54 -7.03 -10.39
N GLY A 234 -10.37 -5.74 -10.15
CA GLY A 234 -11.48 -4.78 -10.09
C GLY A 234 -11.56 -3.98 -11.38
N LYS A 235 -12.75 -3.90 -11.98
CA LYS A 235 -13.02 -3.11 -13.20
C LYS A 235 -14.12 -2.08 -12.93
N ILE A 236 -13.92 -0.84 -13.38
CA ILE A 236 -14.97 0.18 -13.46
C ILE A 236 -15.40 0.22 -14.91
N GLU A 237 -16.68 -0.10 -15.15
CA GLU A 237 -17.20 -0.39 -16.49
C GLU A 237 -16.37 -1.50 -17.17
N THR A 238 -15.59 -1.17 -18.20
CA THR A 238 -14.70 -2.11 -18.92
C THR A 238 -13.22 -1.92 -18.58
N GLU A 239 -12.86 -0.86 -17.84
CA GLU A 239 -11.46 -0.52 -17.56
C GLU A 239 -11.00 -1.12 -16.24
N THR A 240 -9.81 -1.72 -16.23
CA THR A 240 -9.21 -2.23 -15.00
C THR A 240 -8.83 -1.08 -14.07
N CYS A 241 -9.37 -1.12 -12.85
CA CYS A 241 -9.10 -0.19 -11.77
C CYS A 241 -7.94 -0.68 -10.91
N PHE A 242 -7.94 -1.95 -10.53
CA PHE A 242 -6.83 -2.58 -9.81
C PHE A 242 -6.67 -4.05 -10.18
N MET A 243 -5.46 -4.57 -9.94
CA MET A 243 -5.15 -5.99 -9.99
C MET A 243 -4.47 -6.39 -8.69
N CYS A 244 -4.82 -7.54 -8.14
CA CYS A 244 -4.27 -8.09 -6.93
C CYS A 244 -3.87 -9.56 -7.14
N LEU A 245 -2.78 -9.96 -6.49
CA LEU A 245 -2.32 -11.34 -6.38
C LEU A 245 -2.09 -11.65 -4.90
N LEU A 246 -2.61 -12.79 -4.45
CA LEU A 246 -2.40 -13.37 -3.13
C LEU A 246 -1.67 -14.71 -3.33
N ALA A 247 -0.52 -14.87 -2.68
CA ALA A 247 0.35 -16.04 -2.81
C ALA A 247 0.84 -16.59 -1.47
#